data_AF-A0A0Q4LLH2-F1
#
_entry.id   AF-A0A0Q4LLH2-F1
#
_cell.length_a   1.000
_cell.length_b   1.000
_cell.length_c   1.000
_cell.angle_alpha   90.00
_cell.angle_beta   90.00
_cell.angle_gamma   90.00
#
_symmetry.space_group_name_H-M   'P 1'
#
loop_
_entity.id
_entity.type
_entity.pdbx_description
1 polymer ?
#
loop_
_entity_poly.entity_id
_entity_poly.type
_entity_poly.pdbx_seq_one_letter_code
_entity_poly.pdbx_strand_id
1 'polypeptide(L)'
;MVDSIIRLWAFDPVRHDQVVFAKLQETRGITDWISEILSLFGVKQEHVRLVNGVAAFERMEFAEPGSRLASGPSAAHLDYLDGLPLSRTTGTPKKVYFGRTHMIAKGTILGESHWAAALESNGYTCVVPERMTIHEQTSVLRNAESVVFLEGSSIYSIELLSKIAAPVFMIPRRAATGHLFAPHIAPRTSFTVLGDPETIVRRLTAKGAGGPSSPSYSLNPEDLHDDMVAKGLIRGSFSMSAYREAERADAATYFASQPEIGEAQLADIEQVRAGQGARTISTR
;
A
#
# COMPACT_ATOMS: atom_id res chain seq x y z
N MET A 1 -7.75 -6.51 -10.40
CA MET A 1 -8.22 -7.27 -9.22
C MET A 1 -8.79 -6.33 -8.17
N VAL A 2 -8.02 -5.40 -7.60
CA VAL A 2 -8.60 -4.29 -6.78
C VAL A 2 -9.65 -3.53 -7.58
N ASP A 3 -9.31 -3.17 -8.83
CA ASP A 3 -10.21 -2.50 -9.77
C ASP A 3 -11.45 -3.32 -10.20
N SER A 4 -11.50 -4.59 -9.76
CA SER A 4 -12.58 -5.54 -10.05
C SER A 4 -13.46 -5.78 -8.82
N ILE A 5 -12.88 -5.79 -7.61
CA ILE A 5 -13.61 -6.03 -6.35
C ILE A 5 -14.60 -4.90 -6.05
N ILE A 6 -14.21 -3.66 -6.34
CA ILE A 6 -15.03 -2.44 -6.19
C ILE A 6 -16.34 -2.46 -7.01
N ARG A 7 -16.58 -3.45 -7.88
CA ARG A 7 -17.81 -3.61 -8.68
C ARG A 7 -18.71 -4.74 -8.18
N LEU A 8 -18.22 -5.55 -7.25
CA LEU A 8 -18.93 -6.73 -6.77
C LEU A 8 -20.19 -6.40 -5.96
N TRP A 9 -20.35 -5.15 -5.52
CA TRP A 9 -21.55 -4.68 -4.83
C TRP A 9 -22.84 -4.88 -5.63
N ALA A 10 -22.74 -4.94 -6.96
CA ALA A 10 -23.88 -5.11 -7.85
C ALA A 10 -24.21 -6.60 -8.14
N PHE A 11 -23.39 -7.54 -7.65
CA PHE A 11 -23.67 -8.95 -7.86
C PHE A 11 -24.93 -9.37 -7.09
N ASP A 12 -25.80 -10.08 -7.79
CA ASP A 12 -27.05 -10.62 -7.27
C ASP A 12 -27.25 -12.01 -7.90
N PRO A 13 -27.18 -13.10 -7.12
CA PRO A 13 -27.29 -14.46 -7.65
C PRO A 13 -28.69 -14.80 -8.18
N VAL A 14 -29.71 -13.98 -7.92
CA VAL A 14 -31.05 -14.14 -8.54
C VAL A 14 -31.06 -13.61 -9.97
N ARG A 15 -30.21 -12.62 -10.26
CA ARG A 15 -30.15 -11.91 -11.55
C ARG A 15 -28.94 -12.29 -12.41
N HIS A 16 -27.88 -12.78 -11.80
CA HIS A 16 -26.59 -13.00 -12.43
C HIS A 16 -26.10 -14.42 -12.22
N ASP A 17 -25.82 -15.13 -13.31
CA ASP A 17 -25.25 -16.47 -13.27
C ASP A 17 -23.76 -16.45 -12.90
N GLN A 18 -23.03 -15.43 -13.40
CA GLN A 18 -21.57 -15.39 -13.31
C GLN A 18 -21.01 -13.97 -13.10
N VAL A 19 -19.88 -13.90 -12.40
CA VAL A 19 -18.94 -12.77 -12.40
C VAL A 19 -17.74 -13.12 -13.28
N VAL A 20 -17.45 -12.26 -14.26
CA VAL A 20 -16.40 -12.50 -15.24
C VAL A 20 -15.13 -11.73 -14.88
N PHE A 21 -13.99 -12.42 -14.82
CA PHE A 21 -12.68 -11.81 -14.71
C PHE A 21 -11.84 -12.09 -15.95
N ALA A 22 -11.36 -11.02 -16.60
CA ALA A 22 -10.40 -11.14 -17.68
C ALA A 22 -9.01 -11.50 -17.12
N LYS A 23 -8.42 -12.60 -17.62
CA LYS A 23 -7.05 -12.99 -17.32
C LYS A 23 -6.10 -12.15 -18.19
N LEU A 24 -5.34 -11.26 -17.56
CA LEU A 24 -4.29 -10.48 -18.24
C LEU A 24 -3.00 -11.28 -18.47
N GLN A 25 -2.81 -12.38 -17.74
CA GLN A 25 -1.69 -13.29 -17.83
C GLN A 25 -2.17 -14.71 -17.53
N GLU A 26 -1.40 -15.71 -17.95
CA GLU A 26 -1.61 -17.10 -17.53
C GLU A 26 -1.35 -17.24 -16.04
N THR A 27 -2.38 -16.91 -15.27
CA THR A 27 -2.44 -17.07 -13.83
C THR A 27 -2.99 -18.45 -13.51
N ARG A 28 -2.53 -19.01 -12.39
CA ARG A 28 -3.23 -20.12 -11.72
C ARG A 28 -4.67 -19.67 -11.39
N GLY A 29 -5.53 -20.60 -11.01
CA GLY A 29 -6.90 -20.29 -10.59
C GLY A 29 -7.00 -19.24 -9.48
N ILE A 30 -8.21 -18.93 -9.07
CA ILE A 30 -8.48 -17.95 -8.01
C ILE A 30 -7.72 -18.36 -6.74
N THR A 31 -7.00 -17.40 -6.12
CA THR A 31 -6.30 -17.64 -4.86
C THR A 31 -7.29 -17.63 -3.70
N ASP A 32 -6.96 -18.31 -2.59
CA ASP A 32 -7.80 -18.36 -1.39
C ASP A 32 -8.19 -16.96 -0.90
N TRP A 33 -7.24 -16.02 -0.91
CA TRP A 33 -7.49 -14.62 -0.57
C TRP A 33 -8.57 -13.95 -1.43
N ILE A 34 -8.60 -14.22 -2.73
CA ILE A 34 -9.66 -13.70 -3.60
C ILE A 34 -10.97 -14.43 -3.37
N SER A 35 -10.93 -15.74 -3.17
CA SER A 35 -12.13 -16.52 -2.83
C SER A 35 -12.79 -15.99 -1.55
N GLU A 36 -12.00 -15.65 -0.51
CA GLU A 36 -12.50 -15.01 0.70
C GLU A 36 -13.21 -13.68 0.38
N ILE A 37 -12.56 -12.80 -0.38
CA ILE A 37 -13.17 -11.52 -0.77
C ILE A 37 -14.47 -11.72 -1.53
N LEU A 38 -14.48 -12.60 -2.55
CA LEU A 38 -15.66 -12.89 -3.35
C LEU A 38 -16.82 -13.39 -2.49
N SER A 39 -16.53 -14.22 -1.48
CA SER A 39 -17.53 -14.74 -0.56
C SER A 39 -18.21 -13.63 0.26
N LEU A 40 -17.51 -12.54 0.58
CA LEU A 40 -18.10 -11.39 1.28
C LEU A 40 -19.21 -10.72 0.46
N PHE A 41 -19.13 -10.79 -0.87
CA PHE A 41 -20.12 -10.26 -1.80
C PHE A 41 -21.12 -11.32 -2.26
N GLY A 42 -21.15 -12.50 -1.63
CA GLY A 42 -22.04 -13.61 -2.01
C GLY A 42 -21.65 -14.33 -3.31
N VAL A 43 -20.45 -14.06 -3.85
CA VAL A 43 -19.95 -14.71 -5.07
C VAL A 43 -19.28 -16.03 -4.70
N LYS A 44 -19.94 -17.14 -5.03
CA LYS A 44 -19.39 -18.49 -4.89
C LYS A 44 -18.43 -18.82 -6.03
N GLN A 45 -17.57 -19.81 -5.84
CA GLN A 45 -16.63 -20.24 -6.88
C GLN A 45 -17.31 -20.66 -8.18
N GLU A 46 -18.49 -21.31 -8.11
CA GLU A 46 -19.29 -21.69 -9.28
C GLU A 46 -19.81 -20.49 -10.10
N HIS A 47 -19.92 -19.31 -9.47
CA HIS A 47 -20.28 -18.07 -10.16
C HIS A 47 -19.08 -17.42 -10.84
N VAL A 48 -17.85 -17.87 -10.62
CA VAL A 48 -16.68 -17.17 -11.16
C VAL A 48 -16.28 -17.74 -12.52
N ARG A 49 -16.24 -16.88 -13.53
CA ARG A 49 -15.72 -17.22 -14.86
C ARG A 49 -14.44 -16.45 -15.16
N LEU A 50 -13.34 -17.18 -15.24
CA LEU A 50 -12.08 -16.65 -15.72
C LEU A 50 -12.02 -16.77 -17.25
N VAL A 51 -11.88 -15.64 -17.94
CA VAL A 51 -11.78 -15.61 -19.40
C VAL A 51 -10.37 -15.27 -19.82
N ASN A 52 -9.80 -16.10 -20.69
CA ASN A 52 -8.55 -15.82 -21.38
C ASN A 52 -8.86 -15.58 -22.86
N GLY A 53 -8.41 -14.45 -23.40
CA GLY A 53 -8.69 -14.05 -24.78
C GLY A 53 -10.10 -13.50 -25.00
N VAL A 54 -10.51 -13.49 -26.27
CA VAL A 54 -11.80 -12.92 -26.70
C VAL A 54 -12.95 -13.86 -26.31
N ALA A 55 -13.97 -13.32 -25.67
CA ALA A 55 -15.22 -14.02 -25.36
C ALA A 55 -16.42 -13.16 -25.73
N ALA A 56 -17.52 -13.81 -26.09
CA ALA A 56 -18.82 -13.19 -26.30
C ALA A 56 -19.80 -13.69 -25.22
N PHE A 57 -20.66 -12.80 -24.77
CA PHE A 57 -21.70 -13.06 -23.78
C PHE A 57 -23.03 -12.57 -24.34
N GLU A 58 -24.11 -13.35 -24.14
CA GLU A 58 -25.45 -12.95 -24.58
C GLU A 58 -25.93 -11.69 -23.86
N ARG A 59 -25.61 -11.58 -22.57
CA ARG A 59 -25.86 -10.40 -21.73
C ARG A 59 -24.66 -10.16 -20.83
N MET A 60 -24.24 -8.91 -20.73
CA MET A 60 -23.17 -8.48 -19.84
C MET A 60 -23.57 -7.16 -19.18
N GLU A 61 -23.58 -7.14 -17.85
CA GLU A 61 -23.81 -5.92 -17.07
C GLU A 61 -22.45 -5.40 -16.55
N PHE A 62 -22.22 -4.09 -16.73
CA PHE A 62 -21.03 -3.41 -16.22
C PHE A 62 -21.46 -2.50 -15.08
N ALA A 63 -21.33 -2.99 -13.84
CA ALA A 63 -21.61 -2.18 -12.66
C ALA A 63 -20.60 -1.04 -12.53
N GLU A 64 -21.05 0.17 -12.24
CA GLU A 64 -20.15 1.28 -11.87
C GLU A 64 -19.33 0.88 -10.62
N PRO A 65 -18.03 1.25 -10.55
CA PRO A 65 -17.23 0.94 -9.39
C PRO A 65 -17.66 1.81 -8.22
N GLY A 66 -17.77 1.18 -7.05
CA GLY A 66 -18.12 1.86 -5.82
C GLY A 66 -17.04 2.78 -5.27
N SER A 67 -15.77 2.56 -5.65
CA SER A 67 -14.60 3.36 -5.28
C SER A 67 -13.58 3.40 -6.41
N ARG A 68 -12.83 4.49 -6.55
CA ARG A 68 -11.66 4.57 -7.47
C ARG A 68 -10.52 5.31 -6.78
N LEU A 69 -9.28 4.99 -7.14
CA LEU A 69 -8.14 5.86 -6.82
C LEU A 69 -8.40 7.26 -7.41
N ALA A 70 -7.89 8.30 -6.73
CA ALA A 70 -8.06 9.72 -7.06
C ALA A 70 -9.51 10.28 -7.03
N SER A 71 -10.54 9.44 -6.99
CA SER A 71 -11.94 9.88 -6.88
C SER A 71 -12.60 9.50 -5.56
N GLY A 72 -12.19 8.38 -4.98
CA GLY A 72 -12.76 7.86 -3.75
C GLY A 72 -14.04 7.05 -3.93
N PRO A 73 -14.60 6.59 -2.81
CA PRO A 73 -15.87 5.87 -2.75
C PRO A 73 -17.08 6.81 -2.90
N SER A 74 -18.18 6.31 -3.46
CA SER A 74 -19.48 6.96 -3.36
C SER A 74 -20.12 6.72 -1.98
N ALA A 75 -21.01 7.61 -1.54
CA ALA A 75 -21.72 7.45 -0.27
C ALA A 75 -22.52 6.13 -0.22
N ALA A 76 -23.26 5.82 -1.30
CA ALA A 76 -24.00 4.56 -1.41
C ALA A 76 -23.10 3.33 -1.34
N HIS A 77 -21.86 3.41 -1.84
CA HIS A 77 -20.91 2.31 -1.69
C HIS A 77 -20.43 2.17 -0.25
N LEU A 78 -20.15 3.27 0.45
CA LEU A 78 -19.80 3.22 1.87
C LEU A 78 -20.91 2.58 2.70
N ASP A 79 -22.18 2.95 2.45
CA ASP A 79 -23.34 2.35 3.10
C ASP A 79 -23.45 0.85 2.79
N TYR A 80 -23.15 0.44 1.56
CA TYR A 80 -23.09 -0.99 1.20
C TYR A 80 -22.03 -1.74 1.99
N LEU A 81 -20.84 -1.15 2.18
CA LEU A 81 -19.72 -1.77 2.90
C LEU A 81 -20.05 -2.06 4.37
N ASP A 82 -20.95 -1.30 5.00
CA ASP A 82 -21.41 -1.55 6.37
C ASP A 82 -22.18 -2.89 6.51
N GLY A 83 -22.76 -3.38 5.41
CA GLY A 83 -23.49 -4.65 5.37
C GLY A 83 -22.61 -5.88 5.12
N LEU A 84 -21.31 -5.72 4.84
CA LEU A 84 -20.44 -6.86 4.54
C LEU A 84 -20.29 -7.78 5.77
N PRO A 85 -20.30 -9.12 5.59
CA PRO A 85 -20.24 -10.09 6.68
C PRO A 85 -18.81 -10.25 7.23
N LEU A 86 -18.18 -9.15 7.64
CA LEU A 86 -16.83 -9.13 8.19
C LEU A 86 -16.82 -9.51 9.67
N SER A 87 -16.35 -10.73 9.95
CA SER A 87 -16.02 -11.18 11.31
C SER A 87 -15.00 -10.27 11.98
N ARG A 88 -15.14 -10.10 13.31
CA ARG A 88 -14.24 -9.29 14.13
C ARG A 88 -13.39 -10.17 15.05
N THR A 89 -12.08 -10.06 14.91
CA THR A 89 -11.11 -10.66 15.82
C THR A 89 -10.76 -9.65 16.93
N THR A 90 -10.65 -10.13 18.17
CA THR A 90 -10.24 -9.32 19.34
C THR A 90 -8.73 -9.47 19.58
N GLY A 91 -8.16 -8.62 20.44
CA GLY A 91 -6.73 -8.73 20.81
C GLY A 91 -5.75 -8.34 19.69
N THR A 92 -6.22 -7.65 18.65
CA THR A 92 -5.34 -7.14 17.58
C THR A 92 -4.48 -5.97 18.08
N PRO A 93 -3.30 -5.73 17.47
CA PRO A 93 -2.45 -4.60 17.84
C PRO A 93 -3.15 -3.24 17.70
N LYS A 94 -2.75 -2.29 18.55
CA LYS A 94 -3.32 -0.92 18.57
C LYS A 94 -2.59 0.06 17.68
N LYS A 95 -1.29 -0.12 17.47
CA LYS A 95 -0.49 0.66 16.54
C LYS A 95 0.08 -0.28 15.51
N VAL A 96 -0.16 0.00 14.23
CA VAL A 96 0.16 -0.95 13.15
C VAL A 96 0.90 -0.27 12.02
N TYR A 97 1.92 -0.94 11.52
CA TYR A 97 2.69 -0.51 10.36
C TYR A 97 2.56 -1.56 9.25
N PHE A 98 1.97 -1.17 8.13
CA PHE A 98 1.85 -2.00 6.93
C PHE A 98 3.02 -1.70 5.99
N GLY A 99 4.18 -2.24 6.35
CA GLY A 99 5.42 -2.14 5.59
C GLY A 99 5.63 -3.23 4.55
N ARG A 100 6.84 -3.25 4.00
CA ARG A 100 7.36 -4.16 2.97
C ARG A 100 8.77 -4.66 3.31
N THR A 101 9.24 -4.47 4.55
CA THR A 101 10.56 -4.97 5.01
C THR A 101 10.75 -6.47 4.79
N HIS A 102 9.68 -7.28 4.89
CA HIS A 102 9.70 -8.72 4.58
C HIS A 102 9.79 -9.05 3.09
N MET A 103 9.69 -8.05 2.21
CA MET A 103 9.69 -8.22 0.76
C MET A 103 10.45 -7.12 0.03
N ILE A 104 11.54 -6.62 0.61
CA ILE A 104 12.41 -5.57 0.04
C ILE A 104 12.69 -5.84 -1.44
N ALA A 105 13.11 -7.06 -1.79
CA ALA A 105 13.40 -7.48 -3.18
C ALA A 105 12.22 -7.34 -4.18
N LYS A 106 10.99 -7.13 -3.71
CA LYS A 106 9.79 -6.86 -4.52
C LYS A 106 9.48 -5.36 -4.64
N GLY A 107 10.44 -4.50 -4.31
CA GLY A 107 10.34 -3.04 -4.38
C GLY A 107 9.82 -2.43 -3.09
N THR A 108 10.54 -1.44 -2.59
CA THR A 108 10.19 -0.62 -1.43
C THR A 108 10.83 0.77 -1.57
N ILE A 109 10.75 1.61 -0.54
CA ILE A 109 11.69 2.72 -0.32
C ILE A 109 12.93 2.15 0.40
N LEU A 110 14.13 2.32 -0.15
CA LEU A 110 15.35 1.84 0.50
C LEU A 110 15.61 2.72 1.73
N GLY A 111 15.90 2.09 2.87
CA GLY A 111 15.88 2.73 4.18
C GLY A 111 14.56 2.51 4.94
N GLU A 112 13.64 1.72 4.40
CA GLU A 112 12.40 1.33 5.10
C GLU A 112 12.69 0.64 6.44
N SER A 113 13.72 -0.21 6.50
CA SER A 113 14.07 -0.93 7.73
C SER A 113 14.38 0.02 8.90
N HIS A 114 14.91 1.21 8.62
CA HIS A 114 15.09 2.27 9.62
C HIS A 114 13.75 2.73 10.21
N TRP A 115 12.78 3.03 9.35
CA TRP A 115 11.46 3.51 9.77
C TRP A 115 10.65 2.43 10.48
N ALA A 116 10.73 1.19 9.99
CA ALA A 116 10.11 0.05 10.64
C ALA A 116 10.64 -0.13 12.07
N ALA A 117 11.96 -0.12 12.26
CA ALA A 117 12.58 -0.24 13.58
C ALA A 117 12.22 0.93 14.51
N ALA A 118 12.16 2.15 13.98
CA ALA A 118 11.73 3.33 14.74
C ALA A 118 10.27 3.22 15.19
N LEU A 119 9.37 2.77 14.32
CA LEU A 119 7.96 2.55 14.64
C LEU A 119 7.79 1.42 15.65
N GLU A 120 8.47 0.29 15.47
CA GLU A 120 8.46 -0.85 16.40
C GLU A 120 8.90 -0.44 17.81
N SER A 121 9.98 0.34 17.89
CA SER A 121 10.48 0.90 19.17
C SER A 121 9.47 1.86 19.82
N ASN A 122 8.49 2.36 19.08
CA ASN A 122 7.40 3.22 19.55
C ASN A 122 6.04 2.48 19.65
N GLY A 123 6.10 1.15 19.70
CA GLY A 123 4.96 0.27 20.00
C GLY A 123 4.11 -0.10 18.79
N TYR A 124 4.58 0.16 17.56
CA TYR A 124 3.92 -0.35 16.36
C TYR A 124 4.22 -1.83 16.15
N THR A 125 3.26 -2.56 15.62
CA THR A 125 3.46 -3.91 15.11
C THR A 125 3.55 -3.87 13.59
N CYS A 126 4.64 -4.41 13.01
CA CYS A 126 4.75 -4.64 11.58
C CYS A 126 3.77 -5.73 11.13
N VAL A 127 2.87 -5.39 10.21
CA VAL A 127 1.84 -6.29 9.70
C VAL A 127 2.26 -6.86 8.36
N VAL A 128 2.16 -8.20 8.23
CA VAL A 128 2.40 -8.95 6.99
C VAL A 128 1.05 -9.45 6.48
N PRO A 129 0.31 -8.64 5.67
CA PRO A 129 -1.07 -8.96 5.31
C PRO A 129 -1.20 -10.25 4.49
N GLU A 130 -0.16 -10.66 3.77
CA GLU A 130 -0.18 -11.91 2.99
C GLU A 130 -0.28 -13.17 3.86
N ARG A 131 -0.09 -13.06 5.18
CA ARG A 131 -0.23 -14.15 6.15
C ARG A 131 -1.56 -14.10 6.91
N MET A 132 -2.45 -13.20 6.53
CA MET A 132 -3.70 -12.93 7.24
C MET A 132 -4.90 -13.14 6.32
N THR A 133 -5.96 -13.72 6.87
CA THR A 133 -7.29 -13.74 6.26
C THR A 133 -7.84 -12.32 6.13
N ILE A 134 -8.84 -12.15 5.28
CA ILE A 134 -9.46 -10.83 5.10
C ILE A 134 -10.15 -10.32 6.37
N HIS A 135 -10.67 -11.23 7.20
CA HIS A 135 -11.26 -10.93 8.49
C HIS A 135 -10.24 -10.41 9.50
N GLU A 136 -9.04 -10.99 9.52
CA GLU A 136 -7.95 -10.52 10.37
C GLU A 136 -7.44 -9.15 9.90
N GLN A 137 -7.23 -8.96 8.60
CA GLN A 137 -6.76 -7.68 8.04
C GLN A 137 -7.71 -6.54 8.38
N THR A 138 -9.01 -6.75 8.14
CA THR A 138 -10.05 -5.75 8.46
C THR A 138 -10.21 -5.55 9.96
N SER A 139 -10.07 -6.59 10.78
CA SER A 139 -10.11 -6.46 12.25
C SER A 139 -8.95 -5.62 12.78
N VAL A 140 -7.74 -5.84 12.27
CA VAL A 140 -6.56 -5.04 12.62
C VAL A 140 -6.81 -3.56 12.33
N LEU A 141 -7.32 -3.22 11.14
CA LEU A 141 -7.64 -1.83 10.78
C LEU A 141 -8.75 -1.24 11.66
N ARG A 142 -9.83 -1.98 11.92
CA ARG A 142 -10.97 -1.50 12.70
C ARG A 142 -10.66 -1.29 14.18
N ASN A 143 -9.70 -2.04 14.73
CA ASN A 143 -9.35 -2.02 16.15
C ASN A 143 -8.13 -1.15 16.47
N ALA A 144 -7.35 -0.77 15.46
CA ALA A 144 -6.20 0.10 15.60
C ALA A 144 -6.61 1.48 16.13
N GLU A 145 -5.64 2.16 16.72
CA GLU A 145 -5.67 3.52 17.22
C GLU A 145 -4.69 4.41 16.45
N SER A 146 -3.74 3.82 15.72
CA SER A 146 -2.90 4.50 14.73
C SER A 146 -2.46 3.50 13.65
N VAL A 147 -2.57 3.90 12.38
CA VAL A 147 -2.20 3.08 11.23
C VAL A 147 -1.19 3.83 10.38
N VAL A 148 -0.03 3.24 10.14
CA VAL A 148 0.95 3.73 9.18
C VAL A 148 1.04 2.74 8.03
N PHE A 149 0.84 3.21 6.81
CA PHE A 149 1.13 2.43 5.60
C PHE A 149 2.44 2.91 4.99
N LEU A 150 3.22 1.98 4.46
CA LEU A 150 4.06 2.30 3.33
C LEU A 150 3.21 2.24 2.06
N GLU A 151 3.36 3.23 1.18
CA GLU A 151 2.60 3.29 -0.06
C GLU A 151 2.66 1.96 -0.85
N GLY A 152 1.51 1.34 -1.10
CA GLY A 152 1.47 0.04 -1.74
C GLY A 152 0.12 -0.65 -1.68
N SER A 153 0.12 -1.93 -2.05
CA SER A 153 -1.11 -2.73 -2.17
C SER A 153 -1.77 -3.07 -0.83
N SER A 154 -1.05 -2.99 0.28
CA SER A 154 -1.61 -3.23 1.62
C SER A 154 -2.74 -2.25 1.96
N ILE A 155 -2.71 -1.04 1.39
CA ILE A 155 -3.75 -0.01 1.56
C ILE A 155 -5.12 -0.49 1.08
N TYR A 156 -5.19 -1.37 0.07
CA TYR A 156 -6.46 -1.75 -0.55
C TYR A 156 -7.37 -2.61 0.35
N SER A 157 -6.87 -3.11 1.48
CA SER A 157 -7.73 -3.72 2.51
C SER A 157 -8.78 -2.73 3.07
N ILE A 158 -8.52 -1.43 2.95
CA ILE A 158 -9.47 -0.34 3.27
C ILE A 158 -10.70 -0.34 2.36
N GLU A 159 -10.63 -0.91 1.15
CA GLU A 159 -11.77 -0.97 0.21
C GLU A 159 -12.94 -1.80 0.73
N LEU A 160 -12.73 -2.61 1.76
CA LEU A 160 -13.76 -3.43 2.40
C LEU A 160 -14.38 -2.75 3.63
N LEU A 161 -13.92 -1.55 3.96
CA LEU A 161 -14.36 -0.82 5.15
C LEU A 161 -15.03 0.50 4.74
N SER A 162 -16.20 0.75 5.31
CA SER A 162 -16.89 2.04 5.23
C SER A 162 -16.18 3.12 6.05
N LYS A 163 -15.56 2.72 7.18
CA LYS A 163 -14.96 3.62 8.16
C LYS A 163 -13.79 2.97 8.87
N ILE A 164 -12.79 3.80 9.21
CA ILE A 164 -11.67 3.45 10.09
C ILE A 164 -11.63 4.48 11.21
N ALA A 165 -11.60 4.04 12.46
CA ALA A 165 -11.57 4.95 13.60
C ALA A 165 -10.19 5.60 13.81
N ALA A 166 -9.12 4.85 13.52
CA ALA A 166 -7.75 5.33 13.65
C ALA A 166 -7.39 6.37 12.58
N PRO A 167 -6.57 7.38 12.93
CA PRO A 167 -5.86 8.15 11.92
C PRO A 167 -4.94 7.26 11.09
N VAL A 168 -4.91 7.53 9.79
CA VAL A 168 -4.07 6.83 8.81
C VAL A 168 -2.98 7.75 8.30
N PHE A 169 -1.75 7.26 8.35
CA PHE A 169 -0.57 7.92 7.80
C PHE A 169 0.00 7.09 6.66
N MET A 170 0.59 7.73 5.66
CA MET A 170 1.24 7.04 4.55
C MET A 170 2.64 7.59 4.29
N ILE A 171 3.63 6.71 4.28
CA ILE A 171 4.97 6.99 3.79
C ILE A 171 4.96 6.84 2.26
N PRO A 172 5.26 7.89 1.48
CA PRO A 172 5.25 7.83 0.03
C PRO A 172 6.43 7.03 -0.52
N ARG A 173 6.19 6.35 -1.65
CA ARG A 173 7.20 5.69 -2.51
C ARG A 173 7.27 6.33 -3.89
N ARG A 174 6.38 7.26 -4.20
CA ARG A 174 6.32 7.96 -5.48
C ARG A 174 6.02 9.43 -5.27
N ALA A 175 6.62 10.28 -6.11
CA ALA A 175 6.22 11.67 -6.25
C ALA A 175 4.75 11.79 -6.66
N ALA A 176 4.14 12.93 -6.33
CA ALA A 176 2.75 13.26 -6.58
C ALA A 176 1.73 12.20 -6.10
N THR A 177 2.02 11.39 -5.08
CA THR A 177 1.10 10.30 -4.69
C THR A 177 -0.15 10.77 -3.93
N GLY A 178 -0.10 11.94 -3.29
CA GLY A 178 -1.16 12.43 -2.39
C GLY A 178 -2.53 12.55 -3.07
N HIS A 179 -2.59 13.04 -4.31
CA HIS A 179 -3.84 13.20 -5.05
C HIS A 179 -4.49 11.85 -5.42
N LEU A 180 -3.75 10.75 -5.44
CA LEU A 180 -4.27 9.41 -5.73
C LEU A 180 -4.94 8.79 -4.50
N PHE A 181 -4.31 8.91 -3.33
CA PHE A 181 -4.73 8.22 -2.11
C PHE A 181 -5.63 9.05 -1.21
N ALA A 182 -5.47 10.38 -1.18
CA ALA A 182 -6.27 11.22 -0.30
C ALA A 182 -7.78 11.13 -0.60
N PRO A 183 -8.27 11.25 -1.85
CA PRO A 183 -9.68 11.06 -2.15
C PRO A 183 -10.18 9.66 -1.82
N HIS A 184 -9.28 8.67 -1.88
CA HIS A 184 -9.59 7.28 -1.62
C HIS A 184 -9.73 6.95 -0.12
N ILE A 185 -8.90 7.54 0.74
CA ILE A 185 -8.83 7.20 2.18
C ILE A 185 -9.59 8.22 3.04
N ALA A 186 -9.54 9.51 2.71
CA ALA A 186 -10.10 10.59 3.53
C ALA A 186 -11.62 10.47 3.82
N PRO A 187 -12.45 9.88 2.94
CA PRO A 187 -13.87 9.65 3.26
C PRO A 187 -14.10 8.64 4.39
N ARG A 188 -13.10 7.81 4.71
CA ARG A 188 -13.21 6.73 5.72
C ARG A 188 -12.58 7.11 7.06
N THR A 189 -11.61 8.03 7.05
CA THR A 189 -10.83 8.46 8.23
C THR A 189 -9.97 9.68 7.93
N SER A 190 -9.38 10.30 8.97
CA SER A 190 -8.32 11.30 8.80
C SER A 190 -7.09 10.66 8.16
N PHE A 191 -6.58 11.29 7.10
CA PHE A 191 -5.46 10.80 6.31
C PHE A 191 -4.34 11.84 6.23
N THR A 192 -3.09 11.41 6.31
CA THR A 192 -1.91 12.27 6.13
C THR A 192 -0.82 11.54 5.37
N VAL A 193 -0.26 12.20 4.35
CA VAL A 193 0.98 11.74 3.71
C VAL A 193 2.15 12.34 4.52
N LEU A 194 3.11 11.51 4.88
CA LEU A 194 4.27 11.89 5.69
C LEU A 194 5.46 12.25 4.80
N GLY A 195 6.25 13.24 5.23
CA GLY A 195 7.36 13.79 4.47
C GLY A 195 6.90 14.47 3.18
N ASP A 196 7.86 14.82 2.33
CA ASP A 196 7.57 15.39 1.00
C ASP A 196 7.67 14.31 -0.10
N PRO A 197 6.55 13.90 -0.73
CA PRO A 197 6.57 12.96 -1.85
C PRO A 197 7.45 13.39 -3.01
N GLU A 198 7.63 14.70 -3.25
CA GLU A 198 8.45 15.21 -4.36
C GLU A 198 9.94 14.96 -4.16
N THR A 199 10.35 14.64 -2.92
CA THR A 199 11.72 14.20 -2.61
C THR A 199 11.94 12.72 -2.88
N ILE A 200 10.91 11.97 -3.29
CA ILE A 200 11.03 10.53 -3.57
C ILE A 200 11.50 10.29 -4.99
N VAL A 201 12.68 9.68 -5.12
CA VAL A 201 13.27 9.31 -6.40
C VAL A 201 13.12 7.81 -6.62
N ARG A 202 12.46 7.44 -7.71
CA ARG A 202 12.32 6.04 -8.13
C ARG A 202 13.36 5.68 -9.19
N ARG A 203 14.01 4.54 -9.01
CA ARG A 203 15.04 4.04 -9.94
C ARG A 203 14.57 2.79 -10.67
N LEU A 204 15.34 2.38 -11.67
CA LEU A 204 15.10 1.15 -12.40
C LEU A 204 15.44 -0.05 -11.51
N THR A 205 14.73 -1.15 -11.73
CA THR A 205 15.05 -2.45 -11.14
C THR A 205 16.43 -2.91 -11.62
N ALA A 206 16.99 -3.96 -11.00
CA ALA A 206 18.23 -4.58 -11.45
C ALA A 206 18.18 -5.09 -12.91
N LYS A 207 16.98 -5.28 -13.47
CA LYS A 207 16.77 -5.67 -14.88
C LYS A 207 16.65 -4.48 -15.83
N GLY A 208 16.86 -3.25 -15.37
CA GLY A 208 16.67 -2.03 -16.15
C GLY A 208 15.20 -1.66 -16.42
N ALA A 209 14.25 -2.37 -15.82
CA ALA A 209 12.82 -2.09 -15.99
C ALA A 209 12.29 -1.16 -14.89
N GLY A 210 11.41 -0.23 -15.26
CA GLY A 210 10.59 0.53 -14.32
C GLY A 210 9.28 -0.20 -14.01
N GLY A 211 8.75 -0.06 -12.80
CA GLY A 211 7.44 -0.65 -12.47
C GLY A 211 7.17 -0.73 -10.97
N PRO A 212 6.06 -1.34 -10.53
CA PRO A 212 5.67 -1.42 -9.13
C PRO A 212 6.76 -1.95 -8.16
N SER A 213 7.64 -2.80 -8.69
CA SER A 213 8.77 -3.39 -7.97
C SER A 213 10.07 -2.57 -7.99
N SER A 214 10.09 -1.41 -8.65
CA SER A 214 11.24 -0.50 -8.63
C SER A 214 11.59 -0.05 -7.21
N PRO A 215 12.89 0.09 -6.87
CA PRO A 215 13.32 0.68 -5.62
C PRO A 215 13.13 2.20 -5.68
N SER A 216 12.85 2.78 -4.53
CA SER A 216 12.68 4.23 -4.37
C SER A 216 13.59 4.72 -3.24
N TYR A 217 13.96 6.00 -3.27
CA TYR A 217 14.87 6.61 -2.30
C TYR A 217 14.26 7.94 -1.84
N SER A 218 14.41 8.28 -0.56
CA SER A 218 14.06 9.61 -0.06
C SER A 218 15.27 10.53 -0.17
N LEU A 219 15.16 11.68 -0.84
CA LEU A 219 16.24 12.66 -0.83
C LEU A 219 16.36 13.37 0.53
N ASN A 220 15.23 13.60 1.21
CA ASN A 220 15.16 14.25 2.51
C ASN A 220 14.52 13.32 3.57
N PRO A 221 15.24 12.28 4.05
CA PRO A 221 14.69 11.39 5.07
C PRO A 221 14.42 12.08 6.42
N GLU A 222 15.09 13.21 6.69
CA GLU A 222 14.86 14.01 7.91
C GLU A 222 13.45 14.63 7.94
N ASP A 223 12.93 15.09 6.79
CA ASP A 223 11.56 15.64 6.71
C ASP A 223 10.52 14.59 7.12
N LEU A 224 10.72 13.33 6.71
CA LEU A 224 9.87 12.22 7.12
C LEU A 224 9.96 11.94 8.62
N HIS A 225 11.16 11.98 9.19
CA HIS A 225 11.35 11.83 10.63
C HIS A 225 10.62 12.93 11.40
N ASP A 226 10.81 14.18 11.01
CA ASP A 226 10.24 15.35 11.69
C ASP A 226 8.71 15.32 11.65
N ASP A 227 8.13 14.92 10.52
CA ASP A 227 6.69 14.68 10.43
C ASP A 227 6.24 13.55 11.36
N MET A 228 6.95 12.42 11.40
CA MET A 228 6.61 11.31 12.30
C MET A 228 6.67 11.74 13.78
N VAL A 229 7.64 12.57 14.16
CA VAL A 229 7.74 13.14 15.52
C VAL A 229 6.60 14.11 15.79
N ALA A 230 6.32 15.05 14.86
CA ALA A 230 5.26 16.03 14.99
C ALA A 230 3.86 15.39 15.12
N LYS A 231 3.66 14.23 14.48
CA LYS A 231 2.43 13.42 14.59
C LYS A 231 2.43 12.43 15.76
N GLY A 232 3.51 12.38 16.55
CA GLY A 232 3.63 11.49 17.71
C GLY A 232 3.72 10.01 17.36
N LEU A 233 4.14 9.68 16.13
CA LEU A 233 4.33 8.30 15.66
C LEU A 233 5.62 7.71 16.22
N ILE A 234 6.68 8.52 16.24
CA ILE A 234 7.98 8.15 16.80
C ILE A 234 8.49 9.22 17.77
N ARG A 235 9.56 8.89 18.48
CA ARG A 235 10.30 9.78 19.37
C ARG A 235 11.80 9.60 19.14
N GLY A 236 12.58 10.62 19.45
CA GLY A 236 14.04 10.60 19.35
C GLY A 236 14.57 11.60 18.35
N SER A 237 15.88 11.55 18.15
CA SER A 237 16.59 12.36 17.16
C SER A 237 16.85 11.56 15.89
N PHE A 238 16.82 12.22 14.74
CA PHE A 238 17.21 11.62 13.49
C PHE A 238 18.73 11.41 13.40
N SER A 239 19.16 10.29 12.81
CA SER A 239 20.57 10.03 12.51
C SER A 239 20.71 9.66 11.04
N MET A 240 21.24 10.60 10.26
CA MET A 240 21.52 10.37 8.83
C MET A 240 22.47 9.19 8.60
N SER A 241 23.44 8.95 9.51
CA SER A 241 24.34 7.81 9.40
C SER A 241 23.62 6.48 9.60
N ALA A 242 22.75 6.38 10.60
CA ALA A 242 21.96 5.17 10.85
C ALA A 242 20.95 4.91 9.73
N TYR A 243 20.32 5.96 9.19
CA TYR A 243 19.45 5.84 8.03
C TYR A 243 20.22 5.31 6.81
N ARG A 244 21.42 5.84 6.53
CA ARG A 244 22.25 5.39 5.40
C ARG A 244 22.72 3.94 5.54
N GLU A 245 22.99 3.49 6.75
CA GLU A 245 23.33 2.09 7.02
C GLU A 245 22.16 1.17 6.69
N ALA A 246 20.94 1.51 7.15
CA ALA A 246 19.73 0.79 6.80
C ALA A 246 19.42 0.83 5.29
N GLU A 247 19.60 1.99 4.64
CA GLU A 247 19.42 2.15 3.20
C GLU A 247 20.39 1.26 2.40
N ARG A 248 21.65 1.16 2.82
CA ARG A 248 22.63 0.24 2.23
C ARG A 248 22.27 -1.23 2.46
N ALA A 249 21.80 -1.59 3.66
CA ALA A 249 21.37 -2.96 3.96
C ALA A 249 20.14 -3.38 3.13
N ASP A 250 19.16 -2.48 2.99
CA ASP A 250 18.00 -2.69 2.13
C ASP A 250 18.42 -2.81 0.66
N ALA A 251 19.35 -1.96 0.20
CA ALA A 251 19.90 -2.04 -1.16
C ALA A 251 20.63 -3.36 -1.42
N ALA A 252 21.47 -3.83 -0.49
CA ALA A 252 22.14 -5.12 -0.60
C ALA A 252 21.14 -6.28 -0.73
N THR A 253 20.02 -6.20 0.00
CA THR A 253 18.93 -7.18 -0.10
C THR A 253 18.20 -7.09 -1.44
N TYR A 254 17.88 -5.87 -1.90
CA TYR A 254 17.18 -5.65 -3.16
C TYR A 254 18.00 -6.07 -4.39
N PHE A 255 19.27 -5.69 -4.40
CA PHE A 255 20.23 -5.88 -5.48
C PHE A 255 21.12 -7.11 -5.27
N ALA A 256 20.71 -8.08 -4.44
CA ALA A 256 21.53 -9.24 -4.09
C ALA A 256 22.13 -9.98 -5.29
N SER A 257 21.43 -10.00 -6.44
CA SER A 257 21.94 -10.65 -7.66
C SER A 257 22.83 -9.76 -8.55
N GLN A 258 22.82 -8.43 -8.34
CA GLN A 258 23.58 -7.43 -9.11
C GLN A 258 24.00 -6.26 -8.19
N PRO A 259 24.88 -6.50 -7.20
CA PRO A 259 25.23 -5.50 -6.16
C PRO A 259 25.82 -4.21 -6.71
N GLU A 260 26.56 -4.29 -7.82
CA GLU A 260 27.18 -3.16 -8.51
C GLU A 260 26.16 -2.11 -8.97
N ILE A 261 24.94 -2.54 -9.34
CA ILE A 261 23.85 -1.62 -9.69
C ILE A 261 23.36 -0.89 -8.44
N GLY A 262 23.25 -1.61 -7.31
CA GLY A 262 22.85 -1.02 -6.03
C GLY A 262 23.83 0.04 -5.55
N GLU A 263 25.12 -0.26 -5.55
CA GLU A 263 26.18 0.69 -5.17
C GLU A 263 26.21 1.91 -6.09
N ALA A 264 26.08 1.72 -7.40
CA ALA A 264 26.02 2.83 -8.36
C ALA A 264 24.81 3.74 -8.11
N GLN A 265 23.63 3.16 -7.83
CA GLN A 265 22.44 3.95 -7.51
C GLN A 265 22.57 4.70 -6.18
N LEU A 266 23.14 4.07 -5.15
CA LEU A 266 23.36 4.73 -3.85
C LEU A 266 24.32 5.92 -3.99
N ALA A 267 25.42 5.76 -4.72
CA ALA A 267 26.38 6.85 -4.96
C ALA A 267 25.74 8.03 -5.70
N ASP A 268 24.93 7.76 -6.73
CA ASP A 268 24.17 8.76 -7.45
C ASP A 268 23.16 9.49 -6.53
N ILE A 269 22.43 8.77 -5.69
CA ILE A 269 21.50 9.37 -4.72
C ILE A 269 22.24 10.25 -3.70
N GLU A 270 23.40 9.82 -3.20
CA GLU A 270 24.23 10.64 -2.30
C GLU A 270 24.69 11.94 -2.97
N GLN A 271 25.08 11.89 -4.25
CA GLN A 271 25.45 13.07 -5.02
C GLN A 271 24.27 14.04 -5.19
N VAL A 272 23.07 13.52 -5.47
CA VAL A 272 21.86 14.34 -5.60
C VAL A 272 21.52 15.03 -4.27
N ARG A 273 21.57 14.30 -3.15
CA ARG A 273 21.34 14.86 -1.80
C ARG A 273 22.32 15.99 -1.49
N ALA A 274 23.61 15.81 -1.79
CA ALA A 274 24.63 16.83 -1.59
C ALA A 274 24.38 18.08 -2.45
N GLY A 275 23.94 17.90 -3.69
CA GLY A 275 23.60 19.00 -4.60
C GLY A 275 22.36 19.80 -4.18
N GLN A 276 21.37 19.18 -3.55
CA GLN A 276 20.21 19.87 -2.98
C GLN A 276 20.58 20.68 -1.73
N GLY A 277 21.39 20.12 -0.83
CA GLY A 277 21.89 20.84 0.35
C GLY A 277 22.67 22.12 0.01
N ALA A 278 23.40 22.13 -1.11
CA ALA A 278 24.12 23.31 -1.58
C ALA A 278 23.20 24.46 -2.08
N ARG A 279 22.00 24.15 -2.60
CA ARG A 279 21.05 25.17 -3.08
C ARG A 279 20.33 25.88 -1.93
N THR A 280 20.11 25.20 -0.80
CA THR A 280 19.42 25.75 0.36
C THR A 280 20.29 26.72 1.18
N ILE A 281 21.62 26.63 1.08
CA ILE A 281 22.55 27.53 1.81
C ILE A 281 22.73 28.89 1.09
N SER A 282 22.36 29.01 -0.18
CA SER A 282 22.56 30.23 -1.00
C SER A 282 21.44 31.29 -0.87
N THR A 283 20.49 31.13 0.05
CA THR A 283 19.37 32.09 0.25
C THR A 283 19.17 32.49 1.71
N ARG A 284 20.27 32.79 2.41
CA ARG A 284 20.24 33.59 3.65
C ARG A 284 20.88 34.95 3.43
#